data_AF-A0A438H8I8-F1
#
_entry.id   AF-A0A438H8I8-F1
#
_cell.length_a   1.000
_cell.length_b   1.000
_cell.length_c   1.000
_cell.angle_alpha   90.00
_cell.angle_beta   90.00
_cell.angle_gamma   90.00
#
_symmetry.space_group_name_H-M   'P 1'
#
loop_
_entity.id
_entity.type
_entity.pdbx_description
1 polymer ?
#
loop_
_entity_poly.entity_id
_entity_poly.type
_entity_poly.pdbx_seq_one_letter_code
_entity_poly.pdbx_strand_id
1 'polypeptide(L)'
;MTGQPRVQGNTHVMTTRSKNGIAKPKVYIAAIKEIETVELALPNDEWKQAMISEFEALKRNNTWFLVPLPKERIPIGCRWVYKVKVNPNDSVGKYKARIVLTIALSRGFVDEKHPEYVCKLHKALYGLKQAPRA
;
A
#
# COMPACT_ATOMS: atom_id res chain seq x y z
N MET A 1 -16.77 -38.62 -33.14
CA MET A 1 -15.36 -38.45 -32.72
C MET A 1 -15.31 -37.43 -31.58
N THR A 2 -15.41 -37.88 -30.33
CA THR A 2 -15.42 -37.03 -29.14
C THR A 2 -13.99 -36.95 -28.58
N GLY A 3 -13.35 -35.80 -28.74
CA GLY A 3 -12.02 -35.55 -28.17
C GLY A 3 -12.10 -35.37 -26.66
N GLN A 4 -11.49 -36.29 -25.91
CA GLN A 4 -11.32 -36.13 -24.46
C GLN A 4 -10.26 -35.04 -24.16
N PRO A 5 -10.45 -34.20 -23.12
CA PRO A 5 -9.45 -33.23 -22.73
C PRO A 5 -8.26 -33.94 -22.05
N ARG A 6 -7.05 -33.71 -22.55
CA ARG A 6 -5.81 -34.19 -21.92
C ARG A 6 -5.58 -33.43 -20.61
N VAL A 7 -5.78 -34.11 -19.47
CA VAL A 7 -5.32 -33.63 -18.17
C VAL A 7 -3.82 -33.92 -18.09
N GLN A 8 -2.99 -32.97 -18.54
CA GLN A 8 -1.54 -33.11 -18.42
C GLN A 8 -1.14 -32.86 -16.96
N GLY A 9 -0.92 -33.94 -16.21
CA GLY A 9 -0.51 -33.91 -14.82
C GLY A 9 0.86 -33.23 -14.66
N ASN A 10 0.92 -32.16 -13.87
CA ASN A 10 2.16 -31.46 -13.58
C ASN A 10 3.02 -32.28 -12.59
N THR A 11 4.14 -32.82 -13.04
CA THR A 11 5.06 -33.69 -12.26
C THR A 11 6.07 -32.93 -11.38
N HIS A 12 5.96 -31.61 -11.27
CA HIS A 12 6.92 -30.81 -10.50
C HIS A 12 6.83 -31.09 -8.98
N VAL A 13 7.97 -31.27 -8.30
CA VAL A 13 8.06 -31.59 -6.85
C VAL A 13 7.43 -30.52 -5.94
N MET A 14 7.44 -29.26 -6.37
CA MET A 14 6.79 -28.18 -5.62
C MET A 14 5.27 -28.32 -5.68
N THR A 15 4.65 -28.51 -4.52
CA THR A 15 3.20 -28.56 -4.36
C THR A 15 2.63 -27.14 -4.41
N THR A 16 1.95 -26.79 -5.51
CA THR A 16 1.29 -25.50 -5.65
C THR A 16 -0.11 -25.53 -5.05
N ARG A 17 -0.67 -24.36 -4.71
CA ARG A 17 -2.04 -24.25 -4.17
C ARG A 17 -3.09 -24.91 -5.09
N SER A 18 -2.85 -24.89 -6.41
CA SER A 18 -3.70 -25.56 -7.40
C SER A 18 -3.64 -27.10 -7.31
N LYS A 19 -2.49 -27.69 -6.94
CA LYS A 19 -2.35 -29.15 -6.76
C LYS A 19 -3.18 -29.67 -5.58
N ASN A 20 -3.39 -28.84 -4.56
CA ASN A 20 -4.23 -29.17 -3.40
C ASN A 20 -5.68 -28.69 -3.54
N GLY A 21 -6.14 -28.39 -4.76
CA GLY A 21 -7.52 -27.92 -5.01
C GLY A 21 -7.86 -26.55 -4.42
N ILE A 22 -6.86 -25.78 -3.96
CA ILE A 22 -7.09 -24.50 -3.30
C ILE A 22 -7.23 -23.38 -4.35
N ALA A 23 -8.41 -23.27 -4.93
CA ALA A 23 -8.81 -22.10 -5.71
C ALA A 23 -9.15 -20.96 -4.75
N LYS A 24 -8.41 -19.84 -4.82
CA LYS A 24 -8.84 -18.56 -4.23
C LYS A 24 -9.43 -17.73 -5.35
N PRO A 25 -10.76 -17.72 -5.55
CA PRO A 25 -11.36 -16.85 -6.54
C PRO A 25 -10.90 -15.41 -6.29
N LYS A 26 -10.51 -14.70 -7.35
CA LYS A 26 -10.26 -13.26 -7.27
C LYS A 26 -11.60 -12.60 -7.00
N VAL A 27 -11.90 -12.35 -5.72
CA VAL A 27 -13.02 -11.51 -5.34
C VAL A 27 -12.65 -10.08 -5.74
N TYR A 28 -13.25 -9.61 -6.83
CA TYR A 28 -13.14 -8.22 -7.24
C TYR A 28 -13.95 -7.39 -6.25
N ILE A 29 -13.25 -6.69 -5.36
CA ILE A 29 -13.87 -5.77 -4.38
C ILE A 29 -14.56 -4.66 -5.17
N ALA A 30 -15.90 -4.65 -5.15
CA ALA A 30 -16.75 -3.94 -6.12
C ALA A 30 -16.82 -2.42 -5.94
N ALA A 31 -16.33 -1.85 -4.82
CA ALA A 31 -16.32 -0.41 -4.62
C ALA A 31 -15.04 0.04 -3.94
N ILE A 32 -14.24 0.81 -4.66
CA ILE A 32 -13.01 1.44 -4.18
C ILE A 32 -13.34 2.91 -3.96
N LYS A 33 -13.65 3.31 -2.73
CA LYS A 33 -13.74 4.74 -2.40
C LYS A 33 -12.34 5.27 -2.08
N GLU A 34 -11.67 5.70 -3.16
CA GLU A 34 -10.59 6.70 -3.25
C GLU A 34 -10.88 7.93 -2.37
N ILE A 35 -10.44 8.01 -1.10
CA ILE A 35 -10.39 9.31 -0.40
C ILE A 35 -8.93 9.74 -0.32
N GLU A 36 -8.69 10.94 -0.82
CA GLU A 36 -7.34 11.50 -0.96
C GLU A 36 -6.97 12.44 0.18
N THR A 37 -7.96 12.89 0.97
CA THR A 37 -7.78 13.95 1.96
C THR A 37 -7.76 13.38 3.38
N VAL A 38 -6.69 13.70 4.13
CA VAL A 38 -6.51 13.32 5.54
C VAL A 38 -7.61 13.91 6.42
N GLU A 39 -8.07 15.13 6.13
CA GLU A 39 -9.10 15.83 6.91
C GLU A 39 -10.45 15.09 6.95
N LEU A 40 -10.81 14.40 5.87
CA LEU A 40 -12.02 13.59 5.80
C LEU A 40 -11.86 12.22 6.49
N ALA A 41 -10.60 11.78 6.66
CA ALA A 41 -10.23 10.49 7.21
C ALA A 41 -10.03 10.51 8.73
N LEU A 42 -9.46 11.59 9.27
CA LEU A 42 -9.12 11.73 10.69
C LEU A 42 -10.30 11.61 11.67
N PRO A 43 -11.54 12.03 11.32
CA PRO A 43 -12.69 11.84 12.20
C PRO A 43 -13.11 10.37 12.36
N ASN A 44 -12.65 9.47 11.48
CA ASN A 44 -12.98 8.06 11.55
C ASN A 44 -11.85 7.27 12.22
N ASP A 45 -12.13 6.70 13.39
CA ASP A 45 -11.15 5.95 14.18
C ASP A 45 -10.55 4.77 13.40
N GLU A 46 -11.30 4.10 12.54
CA GLU A 46 -10.79 2.97 11.76
C GLU A 46 -9.72 3.39 10.74
N TRP A 47 -9.89 4.58 10.15
CA TRP A 47 -8.92 5.14 9.21
C TRP A 47 -7.66 5.60 9.92
N LYS A 48 -7.83 6.20 11.11
CA LYS A 48 -6.73 6.58 11.99
C LYS A 48 -5.94 5.35 12.44
N GLN A 49 -6.61 4.27 12.85
CA GLN A 49 -5.95 3.01 13.22
C GLN A 49 -5.21 2.38 12.05
N ALA A 50 -5.82 2.35 10.85
CA ALA A 50 -5.15 1.86 9.65
C ALA A 50 -3.90 2.69 9.29
N MET A 51 -3.95 4.01 9.49
CA MET A 51 -2.85 4.93 9.27
C MET A 51 -1.69 4.70 10.26
N ILE A 52 -2.01 4.63 11.56
CA ILE A 52 -1.05 4.36 12.63
C ILE A 52 -0.38 3.00 12.40
N SER A 53 -1.17 1.96 12.12
CA SER A 53 -0.66 0.61 11.90
C SER A 53 0.34 0.53 10.74
N GLU A 54 0.06 1.22 9.62
CA GLU A 54 0.98 1.30 8.49
C GLU A 54 2.25 2.08 8.86
N PHE A 55 2.11 3.23 9.55
CA PHE A 55 3.25 4.04 9.97
C PHE A 55 4.18 3.29 10.94
N GLU A 56 3.61 2.59 11.92
CA GLU A 56 4.37 1.72 12.82
C GLU A 56 5.03 0.56 12.09
N ALA A 57 4.36 -0.03 11.10
CA ALA A 57 4.98 -1.07 10.27
C ALA A 57 6.20 -0.52 9.52
N LEU A 58 6.11 0.70 8.97
CA LEU A 58 7.25 1.37 8.31
C LEU A 58 8.40 1.64 9.29
N LYS A 59 8.09 2.08 10.51
CA LYS A 59 9.06 2.28 11.61
C LYS A 59 9.72 0.97 12.03
N ARG A 60 8.95 -0.05 12.37
CA ARG A 60 9.44 -1.39 12.77
C ARG A 60 10.32 -2.01 11.71
N ASN A 61 9.99 -1.75 10.44
CA ASN A 61 10.79 -2.22 9.34
C ASN A 61 12.07 -1.42 9.12
N ASN A 62 12.36 -0.32 9.83
CA ASN A 62 13.52 0.54 9.55
C ASN A 62 13.59 0.95 8.07
N THR A 63 12.42 1.34 7.53
CA THR A 63 12.28 1.63 6.09
C THR A 63 12.91 2.98 5.76
N TRP A 64 12.76 3.97 6.65
CA TRP A 64 13.08 5.38 6.41
C TRP A 64 14.00 5.90 7.53
N PHE A 65 14.92 6.79 7.19
CA PHE A 65 15.77 7.51 8.15
C PHE A 65 15.55 9.01 8.03
N LEU A 66 15.54 9.71 9.16
CA LEU A 66 15.50 11.16 9.19
C LEU A 66 16.92 11.68 8.94
N VAL A 67 17.13 12.43 7.87
CA VAL A 67 18.44 12.98 7.48
C VAL A 67 18.30 14.46 7.11
N PRO A 68 19.34 15.28 7.26
CA PRO A 68 19.32 16.65 6.75
C PRO A 68 19.06 16.65 5.24
N LEU A 69 18.25 17.59 4.76
CA LEU A 69 17.98 17.80 3.35
C LEU A 69 19.29 18.24 2.67
N PRO A 70 19.79 17.49 1.68
CA PRO A 70 20.97 17.91 0.93
C PRO A 70 20.67 19.20 0.16
N LYS A 71 21.63 20.14 0.15
CA LYS A 71 21.49 21.50 -0.42
C LYS A 71 21.12 21.56 -1.92
N GLU A 72 21.17 20.44 -2.63
CA GLU A 72 20.88 20.34 -4.07
C GLU A 72 19.71 19.40 -4.39
N ARG A 73 18.94 19.01 -3.38
CA ARG A 73 17.80 18.10 -3.55
C ARG A 73 16.51 18.82 -3.20
N ILE A 74 15.47 18.52 -3.97
CA ILE A 74 14.10 18.94 -3.66
C ILE A 74 13.45 17.79 -2.87
N PRO A 75 12.90 18.04 -1.68
CA PRO A 75 12.16 17.03 -0.95
C PRO A 75 10.92 16.62 -1.74
N ILE A 76 10.60 15.32 -1.70
CA ILE A 76 9.38 14.81 -2.33
C ILE A 76 8.27 14.84 -1.28
N GLY A 77 7.10 15.35 -1.66
CA GLY A 77 5.93 15.33 -0.80
C GLY A 77 5.44 13.90 -0.57
N CYS A 78 4.66 13.70 0.49
CA CYS A 78 3.92 12.46 0.69
C CYS A 78 2.46 12.77 0.97
N ARG A 79 1.58 11.91 0.46
CA ARG A 79 0.14 11.94 0.75
C ARG A 79 -0.33 10.59 1.24
N TRP A 80 -1.36 10.60 2.07
CA TRP A 80 -2.07 9.38 2.42
C TRP A 80 -3.10 9.05 1.35
N VAL A 81 -3.15 7.77 0.98
CA VAL A 81 -4.21 7.21 0.16
C VAL A 81 -4.96 6.22 1.02
N TYR A 82 -6.26 6.38 1.06
CA TYR A 82 -7.11 5.54 1.87
C TYR A 82 -8.11 4.79 1.04
N LYS A 83 -8.44 3.59 1.48
CA LYS A 83 -9.26 2.65 0.74
C LYS A 83 -10.08 1.81 1.69
N VAL A 84 -11.39 1.83 1.49
CA VAL A 84 -12.29 0.85 2.10
C VAL A 84 -12.29 -0.40 1.24
N LYS A 85 -12.06 -1.55 1.86
CA LYS A 85 -12.32 -2.86 1.26
C LYS A 85 -13.67 -3.34 1.72
N VAL A 86 -14.57 -3.53 0.76
CA VAL A 86 -15.92 -4.04 0.99
C VAL A 86 -15.94 -5.55 0.74
N ASN A 87 -16.71 -6.26 1.54
CA ASN A 87 -16.98 -7.70 1.39
C ASN A 87 -18.02 -7.93 0.27
N PRO A 88 -18.19 -9.18 -0.22
CA PRO A 88 -19.23 -9.49 -1.21
C PRO A 88 -20.66 -9.19 -0.76
N ASN A 89 -20.91 -9.09 0.54
CA ASN A 89 -22.21 -8.73 1.12
C ASN A 89 -22.35 -7.22 1.40
N ASP A 90 -21.58 -6.39 0.69
CA ASP A 90 -21.52 -4.93 0.82
C ASP A 90 -21.15 -4.38 2.22
N SER A 91 -20.79 -5.26 3.15
CA SER A 91 -20.30 -4.85 4.48
C SER A 91 -18.84 -4.40 4.41
N VAL A 92 -18.45 -3.46 5.28
CA VAL A 92 -17.07 -3.01 5.36
C VAL A 92 -16.19 -4.16 5.88
N GLY A 93 -15.31 -4.66 5.02
CA GLY A 93 -14.37 -5.72 5.37
C GLY A 93 -13.10 -5.21 6.01
N LYS A 94 -12.49 -4.14 5.47
CA LYS A 94 -11.27 -3.55 6.05
C LYS A 94 -11.00 -2.13 5.58
N TYR A 95 -10.61 -1.26 6.50
CA TYR A 95 -10.00 0.03 6.19
C TYR A 95 -8.51 -0.09 5.93
N LYS A 96 -8.01 0.62 4.92
CA LYS A 96 -6.62 0.58 4.52
C LYS A 96 -6.11 1.98 4.24
N ALA A 97 -5.03 2.35 4.91
CA ALA A 97 -4.27 3.57 4.64
C ALA A 97 -2.90 3.20 4.05
N ARG A 98 -2.38 4.04 3.16
CA ARG A 98 -1.04 3.90 2.59
C ARG A 98 -0.39 5.26 2.38
N ILE A 99 0.90 5.37 2.66
CA ILE A 99 1.69 6.55 2.29
C ILE A 99 2.14 6.40 0.84
N VAL A 100 1.89 7.42 0.04
CA VAL A 100 2.34 7.51 -1.36
C VAL A 100 3.20 8.76 -1.53
N LEU A 101 4.38 8.58 -2.14
CA LEU A 101 5.26 9.69 -2.50
C LEU A 101 4.69 10.42 -3.73
N THR A 102 4.66 11.74 -3.67
CA THR A 102 4.17 12.60 -4.74
C THR A 102 5.18 13.71 -5.05
N ILE A 103 5.40 13.97 -6.34
CA ILE A 103 6.32 15.01 -6.81
C ILE A 103 5.82 16.43 -6.53
N ALA A 104 4.53 16.60 -6.24
CA ALA A 104 4.02 17.85 -5.76
C ALA A 104 4.54 18.07 -4.33
N LEU A 105 5.17 19.21 -4.06
CA LEU A 105 5.39 19.73 -2.72
C LEU A 105 4.02 20.12 -2.11
N SER A 106 3.12 19.14 -1.96
CA SER A 106 1.96 19.28 -1.09
C SER A 106 2.54 19.53 0.28
N ARG A 107 2.30 20.73 0.86
CA ARG A 107 2.70 21.16 2.21
C ARG A 107 2.72 19.94 3.13
N GLY A 108 3.91 19.37 3.27
CA GLY A 108 4.07 18.06 3.88
C GLY A 108 4.06 18.18 5.39
N PHE A 109 4.29 17.06 6.05
CA PHE A 109 4.61 17.04 7.46
C PHE A 109 6.03 17.61 7.65
N VAL A 110 6.12 18.86 8.12
CA VAL A 110 7.39 19.50 8.50
C VAL A 110 7.59 19.28 9.99
N ASP A 111 8.74 18.76 10.38
CA ASP A 111 9.10 18.66 11.80
C ASP A 111 9.38 20.06 12.34
N GLU A 112 8.62 20.51 13.33
CA GLU A 112 8.78 21.83 13.97
C GLU A 112 10.18 22.03 14.54
N LYS A 113 10.83 20.95 15.01
CA LYS A 113 12.18 21.00 15.59
C LYS A 113 13.28 20.89 14.55
N HIS A 114 12.98 20.29 13.40
CA HIS A 114 13.94 19.98 12.36
C HIS A 114 13.38 20.25 10.96
N PRO A 115 13.10 21.53 10.60
CA PRO A 115 12.45 21.89 9.35
C PRO A 115 13.30 21.53 8.11
N GLU A 116 14.62 21.41 8.28
CA GLU A 116 15.55 21.04 7.22
C GLU A 116 15.77 19.53 7.11
N TYR A 117 15.10 18.70 7.91
CA TYR A 117 15.26 17.25 7.83
C TYR A 117 14.18 16.61 6.96
N VAL A 118 14.57 15.55 6.27
CA VAL A 118 13.71 14.79 5.36
C VAL A 118 13.85 13.31 5.62
N CYS A 119 12.77 12.58 5.35
CA CYS A 119 12.82 11.12 5.41
C CYS A 119 13.47 10.57 4.14
N LYS A 120 14.64 9.94 4.30
CA LYS A 120 15.31 9.17 3.26
C LYS A 120 14.87 7.72 3.30
N LEU A 121 14.35 7.23 2.19
CA LEU A 121 14.07 5.80 2.01
C LEU A 121 15.40 5.02 2.07
N HIS A 122 15.51 4.09 3.02
CA HIS A 122 16.68 3.23 3.19
C HIS A 122 16.53 1.91 2.44
N LYS A 123 15.38 1.24 2.60
CA LYS A 123 15.06 0.01 1.88
C LYS A 123 13.63 0.03 1.40
N ALA A 124 13.41 -0.40 0.16
CA ALA A 124 12.06 -0.59 -0.36
C ALA A 124 11.44 -1.83 0.30
N LEU A 125 10.24 -1.69 0.87
CA LEU A 125 9.40 -2.84 1.16
C LEU A 125 8.86 -3.37 -0.17
N TYR A 126 8.90 -4.70 -0.36
CA TYR A 126 8.41 -5.35 -1.58
C TYR A 126 7.06 -4.78 -2.01
N GLY A 127 6.96 -4.30 -3.26
CA GLY A 127 5.72 -3.73 -3.81
C GLY A 127 5.61 -2.20 -3.76
N LEU A 128 6.69 -1.46 -3.43
CA LEU A 128 6.79 -0.03 -3.73
C LEU A 128 6.90 0.19 -5.26
N LYS A 129 5.82 -0.07 -6.01
CA LYS A 129 5.74 0.29 -7.43
C LYS A 129 5.73 1.82 -7.51
N GLN A 130 6.71 2.40 -8.21
CA GLN A 130 6.62 3.80 -8.62
C GLN A 130 5.30 4.00 -9.36
N ALA A 131 4.58 5.08 -9.06
CA ALA A 131 3.50 5.52 -9.91
C ALA A 131 4.06 5.72 -11.34
N PRO A 132 3.31 5.38 -12.40
CA PRO A 132 3.76 5.61 -13.76
C PRO A 132 4.19 7.08 -13.89
N ARG A 133 5.42 7.30 -14.34
CA ARG A 133 5.86 8.63 -14.75
C ARG A 133 5.21 8.86 -16.11
N ALA A 134 4.26 9.79 -16.17
CA ALA A 134 3.80 10.34 -17.44
C ALA A 134 4.92 11.19 -18.06
#